data_AF-A0A7X6PY37-F1
#
_entry.id   AF-A0A7X6PY37-F1
#
_cell.length_a   1.000
_cell.length_b   1.000
_cell.length_c   1.000
_cell.angle_alpha   90.00
_cell.angle_beta   90.00
_cell.angle_gamma   90.00
#
_symmetry.space_group_name_H-M   'P 1'
#
loop_
_entity.id
_entity.type
_entity.pdbx_description
1 polymer ?
#
loop_
_entity_poly.entity_id
_entity_poly.type
_entity_poly.pdbx_seq_one_letter_code
_entity_poly.pdbx_strand_id
1 'polypeptide(L)'
;MGIKVKKTGFLKFTGILIVIFWVVMLGILFRKNYPGKGPVQDTAIRAKDSEPRQDWKEIFLNNKKVGYAVTGIRPFEGGYYIQDELFLKLN
;
A
#
# COMPACT_ATOMS: atom_id res chain seq x y z
N MET A 1 1.47 -39.88 -44.33
CA MET A 1 2.81 -39.42 -43.92
C MET A 1 2.65 -38.52 -42.70
N GLY A 2 2.90 -39.05 -41.49
CA GLY A 2 2.52 -38.40 -40.23
C GLY A 2 3.53 -37.33 -39.79
N ILE A 3 3.04 -36.10 -39.59
CA ILE A 3 3.84 -34.97 -39.10
C ILE A 3 4.13 -35.19 -37.60
N LYS A 4 5.37 -35.55 -37.26
CA LYS A 4 5.85 -35.60 -35.87
C LYS A 4 6.17 -34.18 -35.40
N VAL A 5 5.21 -33.53 -34.77
CA VAL A 5 5.46 -32.24 -34.10
C VAL A 5 6.20 -32.51 -32.79
N LYS A 6 7.45 -32.05 -32.69
CA LYS A 6 8.31 -32.13 -31.50
C LYS A 6 7.76 -31.18 -30.42
N LYS A 7 6.68 -31.58 -29.74
CA LYS A 7 5.88 -30.73 -28.83
C LYS A 7 6.59 -30.33 -27.51
N THR A 8 7.76 -30.87 -27.18
CA THR A 8 8.38 -30.67 -25.85
C THR A 8 9.28 -29.44 -25.72
N GLY A 9 9.69 -28.82 -26.82
CA GLY A 9 10.50 -27.59 -26.78
C GLY A 9 9.67 -26.31 -26.63
N PHE A 10 8.59 -26.20 -27.41
CA PHE A 10 7.75 -25.00 -27.47
C PHE A 10 7.02 -24.71 -26.15
N LEU A 11 6.56 -25.77 -25.46
CA LEU A 11 5.91 -25.67 -24.14
C LEU A 11 6.81 -25.09 -23.04
N LYS A 12 8.13 -25.29 -23.13
CA LYS A 12 9.08 -24.74 -22.16
C LYS A 12 9.29 -23.24 -22.37
N PHE A 13 9.36 -22.80 -23.63
CA PHE A 13 9.49 -21.37 -23.96
C PHE A 13 8.26 -20.58 -23.54
N THR A 14 7.05 -21.11 -23.75
CA THR A 14 5.83 -20.46 -23.28
C THR A 14 5.77 -20.36 -21.76
N GLY A 15 6.20 -21.40 -21.04
CA GLY A 15 6.30 -21.37 -19.57
C GLY A 15 7.31 -20.33 -19.07
N ILE A 16 8.50 -20.28 -19.67
CA ILE A 16 9.54 -19.30 -19.31
C ILE A 16 9.05 -17.86 -19.53
N LEU A 17 8.36 -17.62 -20.64
CA LEU A 17 7.84 -16.29 -20.98
C LEU A 17 6.77 -15.82 -19.98
N ILE A 18 5.91 -16.75 -19.52
CA ILE A 18 4.94 -16.48 -18.46
C ILE A 18 5.63 -16.14 -17.14
N VAL A 19 6.66 -16.88 -16.75
CA VAL A 19 7.40 -16.64 -15.50
C VAL A 19 8.11 -15.28 -15.55
N ILE A 20 8.78 -14.96 -16.66
CA ILE A 20 9.44 -13.65 -16.84
C ILE A 20 8.41 -12.52 -16.76
N PHE A 21 7.28 -12.64 -17.46
CA PHE A 21 6.22 -11.65 -17.41
C PHE A 21 5.68 -11.44 -15.99
N TRP A 22 5.49 -12.53 -15.24
CA TRP A 22 5.04 -12.48 -13.85
C TRP A 22 6.05 -11.79 -12.93
N VAL A 23 7.34 -12.10 -13.08
CA VAL A 23 8.43 -11.43 -12.33
C VAL A 23 8.50 -9.94 -12.66
N VAL A 24 8.32 -9.55 -13.92
CA VAL A 24 8.26 -8.15 -14.32
C VAL A 24 7.06 -7.43 -13.69
N MET A 25 5.88 -8.05 -13.69
CA MET A 25 4.71 -7.49 -13.01
C MET A 25 4.96 -7.30 -11.51
N LEU A 26 5.60 -8.27 -10.84
CA LEU A 26 6.02 -8.13 -9.45
C LEU A 26 7.03 -6.99 -9.29
N GLY A 27 8.05 -6.89 -10.13
CA GLY A 27 9.03 -5.81 -10.07
C GLY A 27 8.39 -4.42 -10.22
N ILE A 28 7.44 -4.28 -11.14
CA ILE A 28 6.65 -3.04 -11.33
C ILE A 28 5.78 -2.78 -10.11
N LEU A 29 5.10 -3.81 -9.59
CA LEU A 29 4.24 -3.69 -8.42
C LEU A 29 5.04 -3.29 -7.19
N PHE A 30 6.21 -3.89 -6.98
CA PHE A 30 7.13 -3.51 -5.91
C PHE A 30 7.66 -2.08 -6.14
N ARG A 31 8.09 -1.70 -7.34
CA ARG A 31 8.52 -0.32 -7.59
C ARG A 31 7.41 0.71 -7.36
N LYS A 32 6.16 0.35 -7.68
CA LYS A 32 4.98 1.22 -7.50
C LYS A 32 4.52 1.28 -6.04
N ASN A 33 4.59 0.15 -5.32
CA ASN A 33 4.11 0.03 -3.93
C ASN A 33 5.21 0.25 -2.88
N TYR A 34 6.47 0.34 -3.29
CA TYR A 34 7.59 0.81 -2.46
C TYR A 34 8.11 2.17 -2.95
N PRO A 35 7.30 3.25 -2.94
CA PRO A 35 7.88 4.57 -2.77
C PRO A 35 8.53 4.54 -1.37
N GLY A 36 9.86 4.64 -1.32
CA GLY A 36 10.64 4.31 -0.13
C GLY A 36 10.02 4.85 1.16
N LYS A 37 9.69 3.96 2.11
CA LYS A 37 9.25 4.27 3.47
C LYS A 37 8.53 5.62 3.62
N GLY A 38 7.51 5.86 2.80
CA GLY A 38 6.49 6.87 3.06
C GLY A 38 5.38 6.21 3.87
N PRO A 39 4.85 6.83 4.92
CA PRO A 39 3.77 6.23 5.69
C PRO A 39 2.59 5.94 4.76
N VAL A 40 1.98 4.77 4.98
CA VAL A 40 0.76 4.23 4.39
C VAL A 40 -0.03 5.29 3.62
N GLN A 41 -0.22 5.05 2.31
CA GLN A 41 -1.19 5.79 1.50
C GLN A 41 -2.59 5.49 2.02
N ASP A 42 -2.96 6.14 3.13
CA ASP A 42 -4.34 6.42 3.46
C ASP A 42 -4.83 7.41 2.39
N THR A 43 -5.74 6.91 1.58
CA THR A 43 -6.54 7.67 0.63
C THR A 43 -6.94 9.03 1.24
N ALA A 44 -6.58 10.11 0.55
CA ALA A 44 -6.81 11.52 0.86
C ALA A 44 -5.73 12.22 1.72
N ILE A 45 -4.78 12.87 1.04
CA ILE A 45 -4.67 14.34 1.05
C ILE A 45 -4.13 14.74 -0.33
N ARG A 46 -5.01 15.31 -1.16
CA ARG A 46 -4.60 16.19 -2.23
C ARG A 46 -3.99 17.40 -1.53
N ALA A 47 -2.66 17.47 -1.49
CA ALA A 47 -1.91 18.60 -0.95
C ALA A 47 -2.38 19.87 -1.67
N LYS A 48 -3.30 20.59 -1.06
CA LYS A 48 -3.69 21.92 -1.51
C LYS A 48 -3.64 22.95 -0.40
N ASP A 49 -3.73 22.55 0.85
CA ASP A 49 -3.90 23.51 1.92
C ASP A 49 -2.79 23.33 2.95
N SER A 50 -1.98 24.38 3.09
CA SER A 50 -1.01 24.65 4.16
C SER A 50 -1.66 24.79 5.55
N GLU A 51 -2.82 24.17 5.74
CA GLU A 51 -3.60 24.23 6.96
C GLU A 51 -3.28 23.03 7.87
N PRO A 52 -3.22 23.23 9.20
CA PRO A 52 -3.21 22.14 10.17
C PRO A 52 -4.38 21.18 9.92
N ARG A 53 -4.08 19.90 9.67
CA ARG A 53 -5.09 18.84 9.54
C ARG A 53 -5.14 18.02 10.82
N GLN A 54 -6.33 17.77 11.33
CA GLN A 54 -6.55 16.84 12.44
C GLN A 54 -7.58 15.79 12.02
N ASP A 55 -7.15 14.53 11.95
CA ASP A 55 -7.99 13.41 11.61
C ASP A 55 -8.38 12.65 12.89
N TRP A 56 -9.68 12.46 13.08
CA TRP A 56 -10.26 11.71 14.19
C TRP A 56 -10.78 10.36 13.69
N LYS A 57 -10.34 9.27 14.31
CA LYS A 57 -10.80 7.91 14.00
C LYS A 57 -11.34 7.26 15.28
N GLU A 58 -12.53 6.67 15.19
CA GLU A 58 -13.11 5.89 16.28
C GLU A 58 -12.68 4.42 16.19
N ILE A 59 -12.49 3.77 17.35
CA ILE A 59 -12.07 2.37 17.41
C ILE A 59 -13.21 1.54 17.99
N PHE A 60 -13.66 0.55 17.22
CA PHE A 60 -14.72 -0.38 17.60
C PHE A 60 -14.19 -1.81 17.72
N LEU A 61 -14.63 -2.51 18.76
CA LEU A 61 -14.43 -3.95 18.94
C LEU A 61 -15.80 -4.58 19.20
N ASN A 62 -16.19 -5.59 18.43
CA ASN A 62 -17.52 -6.24 18.55
C ASN A 62 -18.67 -5.22 18.58
N ASN A 63 -18.64 -4.24 17.67
CA ASN A 63 -19.60 -3.12 17.59
C ASN A 63 -19.66 -2.22 18.84
N LYS A 64 -18.74 -2.36 19.79
CA LYS A 64 -18.62 -1.49 20.96
C LYS A 64 -17.47 -0.52 20.75
N LYS A 65 -17.70 0.78 20.96
CA LYS A 65 -16.63 1.79 20.97
C LYS A 65 -15.69 1.50 22.13
N VAL A 66 -14.43 1.20 21.81
CA VAL A 66 -13.36 0.88 22.77
C VAL A 66 -12.30 1.97 22.85
N GLY A 67 -12.32 2.95 21.96
CA GLY A 67 -11.32 3.99 21.95
C GLY A 67 -11.45 4.97 20.80
N TYR A 68 -10.42 5.80 20.65
CA TYR A 68 -10.27 6.74 19.55
C TYR A 68 -8.79 6.94 19.24
N ALA A 69 -8.50 7.30 18.00
CA ALA A 69 -7.19 7.72 17.53
C ALA A 69 -7.29 9.14 16.96
N VAL A 70 -6.30 9.97 17.27
CA VAL A 70 -6.18 11.34 16.78
C VAL A 70 -4.85 11.46 16.06
N THR A 71 -4.88 11.87 14.80
CA THR A 71 -3.68 12.17 14.02
C THR A 71 -3.67 13.65 13.67
N GLY A 72 -2.68 14.38 14.18
CA GLY A 72 -2.45 15.79 13.87
C GLY A 72 -1.28 15.96 12.91
N ILE A 73 -1.51 16.65 11.79
CA ILE A 73 -0.48 17.01 10.81
C ILE A 73 -0.41 18.54 10.76
N ARG A 74 0.72 19.10 11.17
CA ARG A 74 0.98 20.55 11.14
C ARG A 74 2.13 20.85 10.19
N PRO A 75 1.93 21.67 9.13
CA PRO A 75 3.05 22.13 8.31
C PRO A 75 3.93 23.11 9.11
N PHE A 76 5.24 23.07 8.86
CA PHE A 76 6.23 24.05 9.34
C PHE A 76 7.24 24.37 8.23
N GLU A 77 8.02 25.45 8.37
CA GLU A 77 8.87 25.99 7.29
C GLU A 77 9.83 24.97 6.61
N GLY A 78 10.19 23.89 7.32
CA GLY A 78 11.07 22.83 6.81
C GLY A 78 10.42 21.46 6.62
N GLY A 79 9.09 21.32 6.75
CA GLY A 79 8.42 20.02 6.62
C GLY A 79 7.07 19.92 7.32
N TYR A 80 6.77 18.72 7.85
CA TYR A 80 5.52 18.43 8.55
C TYR A 80 5.80 17.84 9.93
N TYR A 81 5.10 18.34 10.94
CA TYR A 81 5.05 17.74 12.27
C TYR A 81 3.83 16.81 12.34
N ILE A 82 4.08 15.53 12.57
CA ILE A 82 3.03 14.50 12.68
C ILE A 82 2.97 14.02 14.13
N GLN A 83 1.77 14.01 14.70
CA GLN A 83 1.50 13.56 16.06
C GLN A 83 0.35 12.56 16.04
N ASP A 84 0.62 11.35 16.53
CA ASP A 84 -0.38 10.29 16.68
C ASP A 84 -0.65 10.05 18.16
N GLU A 85 -1.93 10.16 18.54
CA GLU A 85 -2.41 9.85 19.88
C GLU A 85 -3.45 8.73 19.79
N LEU A 86 -3.23 7.65 20.55
CA LEU A 86 -4.11 6.50 20.59
C LEU A 86 -4.63 6.30 22.01
N PHE A 87 -5.95 6.34 22.18
CA PHE A 87 -6.59 6.01 23.46
C PHE A 87 -7.45 4.78 23.31
N LEU A 88 -7.16 3.76 24.11
CA LEU A 88 -7.87 2.48 24.10
C LEU A 88 -8.24 2.09 25.53
N LYS A 89 -9.52 1.83 25.76
CA LYS A 89 -10.05 1.30 27.02
C LYS A 89 -10.39 -0.18 26.82
N LEU A 90 -9.44 -1.03 27.20
CA LEU A 90 -9.66 -2.46 27.39
C LEU A 90 -10.19 -2.69 28.80
N ASN A 91 -11.14 -3.60 28.94
CA ASN A 91 -11.66 -4.08 30.22
C ASN A 91 -11.42 -5.57 30.33
#